data_AF-A0A956YYP4-F1
#
_entry.id   AF-A0A956YYP4-F1
#
_cell.length_a   1.000
_cell.length_b   1.000
_cell.length_c   1.000
_cell.angle_alpha   90.00
_cell.angle_beta   90.00
_cell.angle_gamma   90.00
#
_symmetry.space_group_name_H-M   'P 1'
#
loop_
_entity.id
_entity.type
_entity.pdbx_description
1 polymer ?
#
loop_
_entity_poly.entity_id
_entity_poly.type
_entity_poly.pdbx_seq_one_letter_code
_entity_poly.pdbx_strand_id
1 'polypeptide(L)' 'VLRGLIHRQVTVTPGMKIGDLDPRSDRRACFTISDKALAVGGGALEAVLSAEAVRQQLK' A
#
# COMPACT_ATOMS: atom_id res chain seq x y z
N VAL A 1 -9.77 -12.06 -8.19
CA VAL A 1 -10.11 -11.12 -7.10
C VAL A 1 -9.52 -9.76 -7.42
N LEU A 2 -10.30 -8.67 -7.30
CA LEU A 2 -9.86 -7.33 -7.68
C LEU A 2 -9.29 -6.60 -6.44
N ARG A 3 -8.10 -6.02 -6.57
CA ARG A 3 -7.33 -5.41 -5.47
C ARG A 3 -6.66 -4.12 -5.93
N GLY A 4 -6.27 -3.27 -4.98
CA GLY A 4 -5.51 -2.05 -5.28
C GLY A 4 -6.26 -1.07 -6.19
N LEU A 5 -7.60 -0.99 -6.05
CA LEU A 5 -8.40 -0.04 -6.81
C LEU A 5 -8.03 1.39 -6.44
N ILE A 6 -7.95 2.23 -7.46
CA ILE A 6 -7.83 3.67 -7.28
C ILE A 6 -9.08 4.24 -6.59
N HIS A 7 -8.90 5.33 -5.84
CA HIS A 7 -10.00 6.01 -5.18
C HIS A 7 -11.00 6.56 -6.22
N ARG A 8 -12.30 6.47 -5.93
CA ARG A 8 -13.38 6.82 -6.88
C ARG A 8 -13.35 8.28 -7.36
N GLN A 9 -12.75 9.16 -6.58
CA GLN A 9 -12.67 10.59 -6.90
C GLN A 9 -11.48 10.93 -7.82
N VAL A 10 -10.62 9.96 -8.15
CA VAL A 10 -9.51 10.22 -9.06
C VAL A 10 -10.02 10.28 -10.48
N THR A 11 -9.73 11.38 -11.17
CA THR A 11 -9.99 11.53 -12.61
C THR A 11 -9.14 10.53 -13.39
N VAL A 12 -9.76 9.76 -14.27
CA VAL A 12 -9.09 8.73 -15.09
C VAL A 12 -9.23 9.05 -16.57
N THR A 13 -8.26 8.60 -17.35
CA THR A 13 -8.27 8.68 -18.82
C THR A 13 -8.45 7.29 -19.45
N PRO A 14 -8.94 7.19 -20.70
CA PRO A 14 -9.03 5.92 -21.39
C PRO A 14 -7.67 5.20 -21.45
N GLY A 15 -7.65 3.91 -21.12
CA GLY A 15 -6.44 3.08 -21.06
C GLY A 15 -5.62 3.23 -19.77
N MET A 16 -6.00 4.12 -18.85
CA MET A 16 -5.33 4.24 -17.56
C MET A 16 -5.53 2.99 -16.70
N LYS A 17 -4.45 2.50 -16.09
CA LYS A 17 -4.51 1.42 -15.11
C LYS A 17 -5.15 1.92 -13.82
N ILE A 18 -6.30 1.34 -13.44
CA ILE A 18 -7.09 1.77 -12.26
C ILE A 18 -7.08 0.76 -11.10
N GLY A 19 -6.38 -0.36 -11.25
CA GLY A 19 -6.26 -1.38 -10.21
C GLY A 19 -5.59 -2.66 -10.72
N ASP A 20 -5.56 -3.67 -9.85
CA ASP A 20 -4.91 -4.95 -10.10
C ASP A 20 -5.89 -6.12 -9.97
N LEU A 21 -5.71 -7.13 -10.81
CA LEU A 21 -6.34 -8.45 -10.67
C LEU A 21 -5.34 -9.40 -9.98
N ASP A 22 -5.76 -9.99 -8.86
CA ASP A 22 -4.98 -11.02 -8.18
C ASP A 22 -5.14 -12.37 -8.90
N PRO A 23 -4.05 -12.96 -9.45
CA PRO A 23 -4.12 -14.21 -10.20
C PRO A 23 -4.45 -15.42 -9.31
N ARG A 24 -4.25 -15.31 -7.99
CA ARG A 24 -4.51 -16.41 -7.04
C ARG A 24 -6.00 -16.68 -6.83
N SER A 25 -6.85 -15.71 -7.18
CA SER A 25 -8.31 -15.75 -6.99
C SER A 25 -8.81 -16.06 -5.56
N ASP A 26 -7.99 -15.81 -4.53
CA ASP A 26 -8.38 -16.00 -3.13
C ASP A 26 -8.95 -14.72 -2.52
N ARG A 27 -10.23 -14.74 -2.12
CA ARG A 27 -10.94 -13.60 -1.53
C ARG A 27 -10.37 -13.20 -0.16
N ARG A 28 -9.77 -14.13 0.59
CA ARG A 28 -9.21 -13.84 1.92
C ARG A 28 -8.11 -12.79 1.84
N ALA A 29 -7.36 -12.77 0.73
CA ALA A 29 -6.28 -11.82 0.50
C ALA A 29 -6.75 -10.34 0.42
N CYS A 30 -8.06 -10.07 0.23
CA CYS A 30 -8.61 -8.71 0.32
C CYS A 30 -8.66 -8.16 1.74
N PHE A 31 -8.65 -9.04 2.75
CA PHE A 31 -8.85 -8.71 4.15
C PHE A 31 -7.56 -8.88 4.97
N THR A 32 -6.45 -9.15 4.30
CA THR A 32 -5.12 -9.28 4.91
C THR A 32 -4.18 -8.23 4.34
N ILE A 33 -3.30 -7.69 5.17
CA ILE A 33 -2.24 -6.78 4.73
C ILE A 33 -1.28 -7.57 3.83
N SER A 34 -0.92 -7.03 2.67
CA SER A 34 0.04 -7.69 1.78
C SER A 34 1.47 -7.57 2.28
N ASP A 35 2.32 -8.54 1.93
CA ASP A 35 3.76 -8.52 2.26
C ASP A 35 4.45 -7.22 1.84
N LYS A 36 4.09 -6.67 0.67
CA LYS A 36 4.61 -5.38 0.19
C LYS A 36 4.28 -4.23 1.14
N ALA A 37 3.03 -4.18 1.62
CA ALA A 37 2.59 -3.15 2.54
C ALA A 37 3.22 -3.33 3.94
N LEU A 38 3.37 -4.58 4.41
CA LEU A 38 4.07 -4.88 5.65
C LEU A 38 5.54 -4.47 5.58
N ALA A 39 6.24 -4.74 4.48
CA ALA A 39 7.63 -4.36 4.30
C ALA A 39 7.82 -2.83 4.35
N VAL A 40 6.98 -2.07 3.64
CA VAL A 40 7.04 -0.60 3.65
C VAL A 40 6.71 -0.04 5.04
N GLY A 41 5.64 -0.52 5.66
CA GLY A 41 5.24 -0.08 7.01
C GLY A 41 6.29 -0.44 8.06
N GLY A 42 6.87 -1.64 7.98
CA GLY A 42 7.95 -2.09 8.85
C GLY A 42 9.20 -1.23 8.73
N GLY A 43 9.66 -0.96 7.50
CA GLY A 43 10.81 -0.07 7.29
C GLY A 43 10.57 1.36 7.75
N ALA A 44 9.35 1.89 7.56
CA ALA A 44 8.98 3.20 8.07
C ALA A 44 9.00 3.23 9.61
N LEU A 45 8.43 2.22 10.27
CA LEU A 45 8.45 2.09 11.72
C LEU A 45 9.89 1.97 12.25
N GLU A 46 10.71 1.14 11.61
CA GLU A 46 12.12 0.97 11.97
C GLU A 46 12.88 2.29 11.88
N ALA A 47 12.69 3.07 10.80
CA ALA A 47 13.31 4.39 10.66
C ALA A 47 12.92 5.33 11.81
N VAL A 48 11.64 5.36 12.20
CA VAL A 48 11.17 6.17 13.33
C VAL A 48 11.79 5.72 14.65
N LEU A 49 11.89 4.42 14.90
CA LEU A 49 12.41 3.89 16.17
C LEU A 49 13.95 3.98 16.27
N SER A 50 14.65 3.85 15.15
CA SER A 50 16.10 3.73 15.13
C SER A 50 16.83 5.02 14.74
N ALA A 51 16.20 5.94 14.00
CA ALA A 51 16.86 7.16 13.53
C ALA A 51 16.32 8.43 14.22
N GLU A 52 17.14 9.04 15.08
CA GLU A 52 16.78 10.30 15.76
C GLU A 52 16.51 11.45 14.78
N ALA A 53 17.32 11.58 13.73
CA ALA A 53 17.15 12.62 12.72
C ALA A 53 15.75 12.57 12.08
N VAL A 54 15.20 11.38 11.84
CA VAL A 54 13.85 11.19 11.32
C VAL A 54 12.82 11.65 12.35
N ARG A 55 12.98 11.28 13.64
CA ARG A 55 12.07 11.71 14.70
C ARG A 55 12.02 13.23 14.90
N GLN A 56 13.14 13.94 14.74
CA GLN A 56 13.17 15.39 14.89
C GLN A 56 12.39 16.12 13.78
N GLN A 57 12.25 15.50 12.60
CA GLN A 57 11.48 16.05 11.47
C GLN A 57 9.97 15.83 11.59
N LEU A 58 9.52 14.98 12.53
CA LEU A 58 8.10 14.66 12.75
C LEU A 58 7.43 15.55 13.81
N LYS A 59 8.18 16.48 14.42
CA LYS A 59 7.66 17.48 15.37
C LYS A 59 7.16 18.70 14.62
#